data_AF-A0A6U9RN84-F1
#
_entry.id   AF-A0A6U9RN84-F1
#
_cell.length_a   1.000
_cell.length_b   1.000
_cell.length_c   1.000
_cell.angle_alpha   90.00
_cell.angle_beta   90.00
_cell.angle_gamma   90.00
#
_symmetry.space_group_name_H-M   'P 1'
#
loop_
_entity.id
_entity.type
_entity.pdbx_description
1 polymer ?
#
loop_
_entity_poly.entity_id
_entity_poly.type
_entity_poly.pdbx_seq_one_letter_code
_entity_poly.pdbx_strand_id
1 'polypeptide(L)'
;MAKNRDEDVTVVLSGSVEKWPGGVETDLHEDTNDAEKILDLYLEVMGHDVIYDDSKLLEPLKKLQGSFAFVLFDRKGSGHVLASKDGNDTQTLHWGCTPEGGLLFGTERNLLDRCNPTATSFPNGVLFSSQGSLLATCPGSKGWSMLSGHPSGHLLSFERPDYGVKTIPRINSKGVLCGAVYRVSSSKNLDPTISA
;
A
#
# COMPACT_ATOMS: atom_id res chain seq x y z
N MET A 1 19.53 -15.17 24.45
CA MET A 1 18.31 -15.91 24.08
C MET A 1 17.94 -15.47 22.68
N ALA A 2 17.90 -16.40 21.72
CA ALA A 2 17.49 -16.06 20.35
C ALA A 2 16.05 -15.51 20.39
N LYS A 3 15.84 -14.28 19.90
CA LYS A 3 14.48 -13.78 19.64
C LYS A 3 13.81 -14.83 18.74
N ASN A 4 12.72 -15.43 19.22
CA ASN A 4 11.86 -16.25 18.36
C ASN A 4 11.46 -15.34 17.21
N ARG A 5 11.99 -15.60 16.01
CA ARG A 5 11.66 -14.81 14.83
C ARG A 5 10.19 -15.07 14.55
N ASP A 6 9.45 -13.99 14.36
CA ASP A 6 8.03 -14.06 14.08
C ASP A 6 7.86 -14.52 12.62
N GLU A 7 7.70 -15.83 12.40
CA GLU A 7 7.55 -16.42 11.06
C GLU A 7 6.27 -15.93 10.34
N ASP A 8 5.40 -15.21 11.05
CA ASP A 8 4.15 -14.67 10.51
C ASP A 8 4.33 -13.32 9.80
N VAL A 9 5.46 -12.63 9.98
CA VAL A 9 5.69 -11.32 9.35
C VAL A 9 6.83 -11.40 8.33
N THR A 10 6.53 -11.00 7.09
CA THR A 10 7.48 -11.02 5.97
C THR A 10 7.61 -9.64 5.36
N VAL A 11 8.84 -9.19 5.13
CA VAL A 11 9.14 -7.94 4.43
C VAL A 11 9.86 -8.25 3.12
N VAL A 12 9.37 -7.66 2.03
CA VAL A 12 10.07 -7.62 0.74
C VAL A 12 10.51 -6.18 0.51
N LEU A 13 11.79 -5.98 0.29
CA LEU A 13 12.41 -4.67 0.05
C LEU A 13 13.07 -4.64 -1.32
N SER A 14 12.97 -3.50 -1.98
CA SER A 14 13.74 -3.15 -3.16
C SER A 14 14.49 -1.84 -2.90
N GLY A 15 15.77 -1.80 -3.23
CA GLY A 15 16.65 -0.68 -2.94
C GLY A 15 17.34 -0.81 -1.57
N SER A 16 17.73 0.32 -0.98
CA SER A 16 18.50 0.41 0.26
C SER A 16 18.11 1.63 1.12
N VAL A 17 18.22 1.49 2.44
CA VAL A 17 17.98 2.56 3.41
C VAL A 17 19.33 3.00 4.01
N GLU A 18 19.70 4.25 3.76
CA GLU A 18 20.98 4.84 4.14
C GLU A 18 20.95 5.46 5.55
N LYS A 19 19.80 6.00 5.97
CA LYS A 19 19.63 6.57 7.32
C LYS A 19 18.39 6.04 8.00
N TRP A 20 18.56 5.70 9.27
CA TRP A 20 17.54 5.08 10.13
C TRP A 20 17.12 6.01 11.26
N PRO A 21 15.86 5.93 11.76
CA PRO A 21 15.42 6.68 12.91
C PRO A 21 16.23 6.33 14.16
N GLY A 22 16.60 7.34 14.96
CA GLY A 22 17.27 7.15 16.25
C GLY A 22 18.75 7.56 16.26
N GLY A 23 19.41 7.74 15.11
CA GLY A 23 20.77 8.31 15.03
C GLY A 23 21.87 7.49 15.73
N VAL A 24 21.54 6.31 16.22
CA VAL A 24 22.49 5.35 16.77
C VAL A 24 22.92 4.47 15.61
N GLU A 25 24.24 4.36 15.44
CA GLU A 25 24.90 3.23 14.80
C GLU A 25 24.34 1.98 15.48
N THR A 26 23.21 1.48 14.98
CA THR A 26 22.52 0.39 15.64
C THR A 26 23.49 -0.76 15.64
N ASP A 27 23.91 -1.23 16.82
CA ASP A 27 24.58 -2.52 17.05
C ASP A 27 23.72 -3.72 16.55
N LEU A 28 22.70 -3.48 15.71
CA LEU A 28 22.16 -4.44 14.78
C LEU A 28 23.30 -4.78 13.81
N HIS A 29 23.94 -5.93 14.06
CA HIS A 29 25.00 -6.55 13.26
C HIS A 29 25.14 -5.92 11.86
N GLU A 30 26.35 -5.45 11.50
CA GLU A 30 26.69 -4.93 10.17
C GLU A 30 26.22 -5.83 9.00
N ASP A 31 25.90 -7.10 9.27
CA ASP A 31 25.40 -8.10 8.33
C ASP A 31 23.85 -8.17 8.20
N THR A 32 23.10 -7.37 8.96
CA THR A 32 21.62 -7.40 8.98
C THR A 32 21.06 -6.65 7.76
N ASN A 33 20.35 -7.36 6.89
CA ASN A 33 19.74 -6.81 5.68
C ASN A 33 18.73 -5.70 6.02
N ASP A 34 18.66 -4.63 5.23
CA ASP A 34 17.71 -3.52 5.41
C ASP A 34 16.25 -3.99 5.55
N ALA A 35 15.87 -5.09 4.88
CA ALA A 35 14.55 -5.70 5.05
C ALA A 35 14.29 -6.19 6.48
N GLU A 36 15.30 -6.76 7.14
CA GLU A 36 15.21 -7.20 8.54
C GLU A 36 15.12 -6.01 9.48
N LYS A 37 15.82 -4.90 9.19
CA LYS A 37 15.71 -3.66 9.98
C LYS A 37 14.33 -3.01 9.87
N ILE A 38 13.68 -3.06 8.70
CA ILE A 38 12.28 -2.63 8.54
C ILE A 38 11.34 -3.52 9.35
N LEU A 39 11.58 -4.83 9.36
CA LEU A 39 10.80 -5.77 10.16
C LEU A 39 10.94 -5.47 11.65
N ASP A 40 12.17 -5.27 12.15
CA ASP A 40 12.42 -4.91 13.54
C ASP A 40 11.72 -3.60 13.92
N LEU A 41 11.81 -2.57 13.06
CA LEU A 41 11.11 -1.30 13.24
C LEU A 41 9.59 -1.49 13.35
N TYR A 42 9.01 -2.29 12.47
CA TYR A 42 7.57 -2.59 12.49
C TYR A 42 7.16 -3.27 13.80
N LEU A 43 7.90 -4.32 14.22
CA LEU A 43 7.61 -5.06 15.44
C LEU A 43 7.78 -4.19 16.70
N GLU A 44 8.77 -3.30 16.73
CA GLU A 44 8.99 -2.36 17.84
C GLU A 44 7.83 -1.36 17.97
N VAL A 45 7.35 -0.82 16.85
CA VAL A 45 6.30 0.21 16.83
C VAL A 45 4.91 -0.37 17.07
N MET A 46 4.59 -1.49 16.42
CA MET A 46 3.25 -2.09 16.46
C MET A 46 3.05 -3.02 17.66
N GLY A 47 4.15 -3.54 18.23
CA GLY A 47 4.09 -4.50 19.33
C GLY A 47 3.47 -5.84 18.91
N HIS A 48 2.92 -6.56 19.89
CA HIS A 48 2.25 -7.86 19.68
C HIS A 48 0.71 -7.73 19.59
N ASP A 49 0.19 -6.52 19.48
CA ASP A 49 -1.26 -6.28 19.49
C ASP A 49 -1.92 -6.62 18.15
N VAL A 50 -3.17 -7.07 18.21
CA VAL A 50 -4.00 -7.43 17.04
C VAL A 50 -4.69 -6.20 16.43
N ILE A 51 -4.63 -5.04 17.10
CA ILE A 51 -5.23 -3.79 16.64
C ILE A 51 -4.13 -2.91 16.06
N TYR A 52 -4.10 -2.79 14.73
CA TYR A 52 -3.13 -1.97 14.02
C TYR A 52 -3.50 -0.48 14.10
N ASP A 53 -2.64 0.30 14.75
CA ASP A 53 -2.63 1.76 14.65
C ASP A 53 -1.44 2.19 13.79
N ASP A 54 -1.61 2.09 12.47
CA ASP A 54 -0.54 2.33 11.49
C ASP A 54 -0.06 3.78 11.46
N SER A 55 -0.79 4.70 12.10
CA SER A 55 -0.36 6.10 12.25
C SER A 55 0.95 6.22 13.04
N LYS A 56 1.24 5.26 13.93
CA LYS A 56 2.49 5.21 14.71
C LYS A 56 3.72 4.98 13.83
N LEU A 57 3.55 4.41 12.64
CA LEU A 57 4.64 4.17 11.69
C LEU A 57 5.05 5.42 10.91
N LEU A 58 4.25 6.50 10.93
CA LEU A 58 4.53 7.68 10.10
C LEU A 58 5.79 8.42 10.52
N GLU A 59 5.98 8.64 11.83
CA GLU A 59 7.15 9.31 12.37
C GLU A 59 8.48 8.57 12.11
N PRO A 60 8.59 7.24 12.34
CA PRO A 60 9.81 6.52 11.97
C PRO A 60 10.03 6.47 10.45
N LEU A 61 8.99 6.25 9.65
CA LEU A 61 9.11 6.20 8.18
C LEU A 61 9.59 7.54 7.60
N LYS A 62 9.13 8.66 8.14
CA LYS A 62 9.58 10.01 7.74
C LYS A 62 11.07 10.25 7.94
N LYS A 63 11.68 9.55 8.91
CA LYS A 63 13.10 9.68 9.23
C LYS A 63 14.00 8.80 8.36
N LEU A 64 13.43 7.86 7.61
CA LEU A 64 14.19 7.04 6.69
C LEU A 64 14.71 7.89 5.52
N GLN A 65 15.97 7.70 5.16
CA GLN A 65 16.55 8.28 3.94
C GLN A 65 17.24 7.17 3.17
N GLY A 66 17.12 7.21 1.84
CA GLY A 66 17.64 6.21 0.94
C GLY A 66 16.74 6.07 -0.28
N SER A 67 17.00 5.04 -1.07
CA SER A 67 16.19 4.67 -2.23
C SER A 67 15.52 3.35 -1.93
N PHE A 68 14.27 3.38 -1.48
CA PHE A 68 13.61 2.18 -0.98
C PHE A 68 12.15 2.09 -1.40
N ALA A 69 11.70 0.86 -1.61
CA ALA A 69 10.29 0.50 -1.71
C ALA A 69 10.10 -0.85 -1.03
N PHE A 70 9.13 -0.97 -0.14
CA PHE A 70 8.87 -2.22 0.57
C PHE A 70 7.39 -2.57 0.60
N VAL A 71 7.14 -3.87 0.75
CA VAL A 71 5.84 -4.44 1.08
C VAL A 71 6.03 -5.37 2.27
N LEU A 72 5.22 -5.17 3.31
CA LEU A 72 5.21 -5.99 4.52
C LEU A 72 3.89 -6.75 4.58
N PHE A 73 3.98 -8.04 4.84
CA PHE A 73 2.86 -8.94 5.05
C PHE A 73 2.93 -9.47 6.48
N ASP A 74 1.97 -9.06 7.31
CA ASP A 74 1.77 -9.62 8.64
C ASP A 74 0.60 -10.59 8.57
N ARG A 75 0.85 -11.88 8.82
CA ARG A 75 -0.15 -12.95 8.74
C ARG A 75 -0.89 -13.16 10.05
N LYS A 76 -0.55 -12.42 11.10
CA LYS A 76 -1.24 -12.50 12.40
C LYS A 76 -2.69 -12.07 12.26
N GLY A 77 -3.56 -12.71 13.06
CA GLY A 77 -4.99 -12.38 13.10
C GLY A 77 -5.66 -12.55 11.73
N SER A 78 -6.24 -11.46 11.20
CA SER A 78 -6.90 -11.44 9.89
C SER A 78 -5.97 -11.19 8.70
N GLY A 79 -4.67 -11.03 8.96
CA GLY A 79 -3.71 -10.54 7.98
C GLY A 79 -3.72 -9.01 7.85
N HIS A 80 -2.54 -8.44 7.57
CA HIS A 80 -2.31 -7.02 7.37
C HIS A 80 -1.20 -6.81 6.34
N VAL A 81 -1.40 -5.86 5.43
CA VAL A 81 -0.45 -5.51 4.37
C VAL A 81 -0.12 -4.04 4.45
N LEU A 82 1.17 -3.75 4.53
CA LEU A 82 1.70 -2.41 4.43
C LEU A 82 2.55 -2.29 3.16
N ALA A 83 2.48 -1.14 2.50
CA ALA A 83 3.38 -0.83 1.40
C ALA A 83 3.81 0.64 1.46
N SER A 84 5.08 0.91 1.13
CA SER A 84 5.62 2.26 1.16
C SER A 84 6.79 2.38 0.19
N LYS A 85 7.07 3.61 -0.25
CA LYS A 85 8.28 3.95 -0.99
C LYS A 85 8.80 5.32 -0.60
N ASP A 86 10.07 5.55 -0.92
CA ASP A 86 10.77 6.79 -0.64
C ASP A 86 10.04 8.04 -1.18
N GLY A 87 10.27 9.18 -0.52
CA GLY A 87 9.66 10.47 -0.88
C GLY A 87 10.18 11.07 -2.19
N ASN A 88 11.39 10.70 -2.61
CA ASN A 88 12.12 11.37 -3.69
C ASN A 88 11.94 10.71 -5.06
N ASP A 89 11.00 9.77 -5.19
CA ASP A 89 10.77 8.97 -6.41
C ASP A 89 11.99 8.19 -6.90
N THR A 90 12.91 7.85 -6.02
CA THR A 90 14.17 7.20 -6.40
C THR A 90 13.99 5.71 -6.66
N GLN A 91 13.10 5.05 -5.90
CA GLN A 91 12.74 3.66 -6.12
C GLN A 91 11.37 3.52 -6.79
N THR A 92 11.31 2.64 -7.79
CA THR A 92 10.07 2.33 -8.51
C THR A 92 9.22 1.35 -7.73
N LEU A 93 7.96 1.72 -7.51
CA LEU A 93 6.92 0.80 -7.06
C LEU A 93 5.64 1.11 -7.82
N HIS A 94 5.04 0.08 -8.39
CA HIS A 94 3.74 0.11 -9.02
C HIS A 94 2.77 -0.73 -8.21
N TRP A 95 1.50 -0.37 -8.29
CA TRP A 95 0.41 -1.11 -7.68
C TRP A 95 -0.81 -1.14 -8.60
N GLY A 96 -1.68 -2.10 -8.36
CA GLY A 96 -2.94 -2.24 -9.07
C GLY A 96 -3.78 -3.35 -8.48
N CYS A 97 -5.05 -3.39 -8.85
CA CYS A 97 -5.99 -4.42 -8.43
C CYS A 97 -6.30 -5.35 -9.61
N THR A 98 -6.36 -6.67 -9.34
CA THR A 98 -6.77 -7.77 -10.24
C THR A 98 -8.28 -7.97 -10.24
N PRO A 99 -8.91 -8.51 -11.31
CA PRO A 99 -10.37 -8.64 -11.38
C PRO A 99 -10.97 -9.34 -10.17
N GLU A 100 -10.27 -10.33 -9.62
CA GLU A 100 -10.70 -11.08 -8.45
C GLU A 100 -10.66 -10.25 -7.15
N GLY A 101 -10.06 -9.05 -7.22
CA GLY A 101 -9.93 -8.10 -6.13
C GLY A 101 -8.62 -8.17 -5.37
N GLY A 102 -7.66 -8.97 -5.82
CA GLY A 102 -6.33 -8.99 -5.23
C GLY A 102 -5.55 -7.72 -5.56
N LEU A 103 -4.85 -7.16 -4.58
CA LEU A 103 -3.91 -6.06 -4.76
C LEU A 103 -2.54 -6.63 -5.14
N LEU A 104 -1.93 -6.10 -6.19
CA LEU A 104 -0.60 -6.45 -6.66
C LEU A 104 0.33 -5.26 -6.49
N PHE A 105 1.57 -5.56 -6.12
CA PHE A 105 2.69 -4.63 -6.08
C PHE A 105 3.82 -5.16 -6.96
N GLY A 106 4.59 -4.28 -7.59
CA GLY A 106 5.75 -4.69 -8.36
C GLY A 106 6.62 -3.50 -8.77
N THR A 107 7.90 -3.75 -8.96
CA THR A 107 8.87 -2.74 -9.40
C THR A 107 8.77 -2.47 -10.90
N GLU A 108 8.26 -3.43 -11.69
CA GLU A 108 8.03 -3.26 -13.12
C GLU A 108 6.53 -3.30 -13.47
N ARG A 109 6.05 -2.30 -14.21
CA ARG A 109 4.61 -2.16 -14.53
C ARG A 109 4.05 -3.25 -15.43
N ASN A 110 4.87 -3.79 -16.34
CA ASN A 110 4.56 -4.93 -17.21
C ASN A 110 4.20 -6.21 -16.44
N LEU A 111 4.71 -6.38 -15.22
CA LEU A 111 4.38 -7.53 -14.35
C LEU A 111 3.01 -7.39 -13.68
N LEU A 112 2.34 -6.25 -13.82
CA LEU A 112 0.98 -5.99 -13.35
C LEU A 112 -0.04 -6.07 -14.52
N ASP A 113 0.16 -6.99 -15.45
CA ASP A 113 -0.69 -7.18 -16.64
C ASP A 113 -2.16 -7.47 -16.29
N ARG A 114 -2.41 -8.26 -15.23
CA ARG A 114 -3.73 -8.54 -14.69
C ARG A 114 -4.39 -7.33 -14.02
N CYS A 115 -3.66 -6.23 -13.82
CA CYS A 115 -4.18 -5.00 -13.25
C CYS A 115 -4.55 -3.96 -14.31
N ASN A 116 -4.73 -4.30 -15.59
CA ASN A 116 -5.18 -3.31 -16.57
C ASN A 116 -6.69 -3.00 -16.37
N PRO A 117 -7.14 -1.75 -16.18
CA PRO A 117 -6.41 -0.47 -16.29
C PRO A 117 -6.03 0.18 -14.96
N THR A 118 -6.11 -0.55 -13.84
CA THR A 118 -5.82 -0.06 -12.49
C THR A 118 -4.31 0.12 -12.22
N ALA A 119 -3.43 -0.53 -12.97
CA ALA A 119 -1.98 -0.49 -12.79
C ALA A 119 -1.41 0.93 -12.94
N THR A 120 -0.82 1.44 -11.85
CA THR A 120 -0.25 2.78 -11.76
C THR A 120 0.98 2.81 -10.86
N SER A 121 1.78 3.87 -10.93
CA SER A 121 2.83 4.13 -9.94
C SER A 121 2.21 4.35 -8.55
N PHE A 122 2.86 3.77 -7.54
CA PHE A 122 2.57 3.97 -6.13
C PHE A 122 3.05 5.37 -5.71
N PRO A 123 2.29 6.13 -4.90
CA PRO A 123 2.66 7.48 -4.52
C PRO A 123 3.92 7.51 -3.64
N ASN A 124 4.76 8.52 -3.84
CA ASN A 124 5.95 8.76 -3.01
C ASN A 124 5.55 9.22 -1.62
N GLY A 125 6.37 8.93 -0.61
CA GLY A 125 6.21 9.59 0.69
C GLY A 125 4.95 9.16 1.46
N VAL A 126 4.39 8.00 1.10
CA VAL A 126 3.09 7.50 1.58
C VAL A 126 3.21 6.06 2.05
N LEU A 127 2.53 5.76 3.15
CA LEU A 127 2.24 4.42 3.65
C LEU A 127 0.83 4.02 3.20
N PHE A 128 0.72 2.92 2.47
CA PHE A 128 -0.53 2.18 2.33
C PHE A 128 -0.67 1.21 3.48
N SER A 129 -1.86 1.21 4.10
CA SER A 129 -2.27 0.23 5.11
C SER A 129 -3.58 -0.43 4.69
N SER A 130 -3.61 -1.76 4.67
CA SER A 130 -4.83 -2.52 4.40
C SER A 130 -5.84 -2.43 5.54
N GLN A 131 -7.13 -2.45 5.22
CA GLN A 131 -8.21 -2.66 6.19
C GLN A 131 -9.03 -3.90 5.79
N GLY A 132 -8.95 -4.97 6.59
CA GLY A 132 -9.70 -6.21 6.38
C GLY A 132 -9.14 -7.13 5.28
N SER A 133 -9.86 -8.23 5.00
CA SER A 133 -9.35 -9.37 4.21
C SER A 133 -9.77 -9.40 2.74
N LEU A 134 -10.60 -8.48 2.25
CA LEU A 134 -11.11 -8.49 0.87
C LEU A 134 -11.10 -7.10 0.24
N LEU A 135 -10.38 -6.93 -0.87
CA LEU A 135 -10.05 -5.59 -1.40
C LEU A 135 -10.94 -5.14 -2.57
N ALA A 136 -11.48 -6.06 -3.39
CA ALA A 136 -12.51 -5.80 -4.42
C ALA A 136 -13.12 -7.12 -4.94
N THR A 137 -14.13 -7.08 -5.82
CA THR A 137 -14.50 -8.21 -6.68
C THR A 137 -14.94 -7.71 -8.06
N CYS A 138 -14.68 -8.48 -9.12
CA CYS A 138 -15.19 -8.27 -10.48
C CYS A 138 -16.39 -9.18 -10.73
N PRO A 139 -17.63 -8.70 -10.61
CA PRO A 139 -18.83 -9.47 -10.96
C PRO A 139 -19.04 -9.60 -12.48
N GLY A 140 -17.96 -9.82 -13.25
CA GLY A 140 -17.99 -10.04 -14.70
C GLY A 140 -17.77 -8.79 -15.55
N SER A 141 -18.17 -8.84 -16.83
CA SER A 141 -17.91 -7.81 -17.87
C SER A 141 -18.58 -6.44 -17.62
N LYS A 142 -19.28 -6.28 -16.50
CA LYS A 142 -20.11 -5.13 -16.16
C LYS A 142 -19.46 -4.17 -15.15
N GLY A 143 -18.22 -4.40 -14.71
CA GLY A 143 -17.47 -3.49 -13.84
C GLY A 143 -16.96 -4.18 -12.58
N TRP A 144 -16.24 -3.43 -11.74
CA TRP A 144 -15.66 -3.89 -10.48
C TRP A 144 -16.38 -3.19 -9.33
N SER A 145 -16.57 -3.88 -8.21
CA SER A 145 -17.20 -3.32 -7.02
C SER A 145 -16.34 -3.61 -5.79
N MET A 146 -16.12 -2.61 -4.94
CA MET A 146 -15.64 -2.86 -3.58
C MET A 146 -16.75 -3.64 -2.86
N LEU A 147 -16.43 -4.81 -2.29
CA LEU A 147 -17.44 -5.72 -1.74
C LEU A 147 -17.99 -5.28 -0.36
N SER A 148 -17.58 -4.12 0.13
CA SER A 148 -18.03 -3.60 1.41
C SER A 148 -17.96 -2.07 1.39
N GLY A 149 -18.83 -1.40 2.12
CA GLY A 149 -18.80 0.06 2.31
C GLY A 149 -17.57 0.56 3.08
N HIS A 150 -16.51 -0.24 3.17
CA HIS A 150 -15.25 0.09 3.83
C HIS A 150 -14.13 0.07 2.79
N PRO A 151 -13.27 1.10 2.74
CA PRO A 151 -12.13 1.11 1.85
C PRO A 151 -11.20 -0.05 2.23
N SER A 152 -10.66 -0.71 1.22
CA SER A 152 -9.74 -1.85 1.35
C SER A 152 -8.41 -1.53 2.02
N GLY A 153 -8.19 -0.23 2.27
CA GLY A 153 -7.03 0.32 2.94
C GLY A 153 -7.07 1.83 2.89
N HIS A 154 -6.06 2.47 3.48
CA HIS A 154 -5.93 3.92 3.50
C HIS A 154 -4.48 4.32 3.18
N LEU A 155 -4.33 5.52 2.62
CA LEU A 155 -3.04 6.12 2.34
C LEU A 155 -2.75 7.19 3.39
N LEU A 156 -1.61 7.06 4.06
CA LEU A 156 -1.11 7.98 5.06
C LEU A 156 0.17 8.61 4.54
N SER A 157 0.20 9.94 4.37
CA SER A 157 1.43 10.63 3.99
C SER A 157 2.30 10.84 5.22
N PHE A 158 3.53 10.32 5.21
CA PHE A 158 4.50 10.64 6.25
C PHE A 158 5.27 11.94 5.93
N GLU A 159 5.21 12.45 4.70
CA GLU A 159 5.68 13.79 4.35
C GLU A 159 4.74 14.89 4.84
N ARG A 160 3.43 14.62 4.79
CA ARG A 160 2.35 15.54 5.18
C ARG A 160 1.33 14.83 6.10
N PRO A 161 1.69 14.49 7.36
CA PRO A 161 0.83 13.71 8.26
C PRO A 161 -0.54 14.34 8.54
N ASP A 162 -0.62 15.67 8.54
CA ASP A 162 -1.88 16.41 8.79
C ASP A 162 -2.85 16.39 7.59
N TYR A 163 -2.42 15.89 6.44
CA TYR A 163 -3.19 15.89 5.20
C TYR A 163 -3.48 14.46 4.77
N GLY A 164 -4.73 14.03 4.95
CA GLY A 164 -5.19 12.73 4.45
C GLY A 164 -5.06 12.64 2.93
N VAL A 165 -4.41 11.59 2.44
CA VAL A 165 -4.30 11.32 1.01
C VAL A 165 -5.48 10.46 0.59
N LYS A 166 -6.26 10.94 -0.39
CA LYS A 166 -7.30 10.14 -1.03
C LYS A 166 -6.80 9.67 -2.38
N THR A 167 -7.02 8.39 -2.69
CA THR A 167 -6.87 7.89 -4.05
C THR A 167 -7.92 8.58 -4.93
N ILE A 168 -7.49 9.52 -5.76
CA ILE A 168 -8.37 10.14 -6.75
C ILE A 168 -8.42 9.20 -7.95
N PRO A 169 -9.60 8.69 -8.34
CA PRO A 169 -9.71 7.95 -9.58
C PRO A 169 -9.31 8.82 -10.78
N ARG A 170 -8.42 8.32 -11.64
CA ARG A 170 -8.11 8.96 -12.92
C ARG A 170 -9.23 8.67 -13.91
N ILE A 171 -9.31 9.43 -15.00
CA ILE A 171 -10.21 9.18 -16.13
C ILE A 171 -9.36 9.19 -17.40
N ASN A 172 -9.53 8.22 -18.29
CA ASN A 172 -8.82 8.19 -19.57
C ASN A 172 -9.49 9.10 -20.61
N SER A 173 -8.86 9.24 -21.78
CA SER A 173 -9.34 10.08 -22.89
C SER A 173 -10.70 9.65 -23.48
N LYS A 174 -11.23 8.49 -23.07
CA LYS A 174 -12.55 7.99 -23.47
C LYS A 174 -13.61 8.18 -22.37
N GLY A 175 -13.33 8.99 -21.35
CA GLY A 175 -14.25 9.22 -20.23
C GLY A 175 -14.38 8.03 -19.26
N VAL A 176 -13.49 7.04 -19.35
CA VAL A 176 -13.52 5.85 -18.48
C VAL A 176 -12.62 6.08 -17.27
N LEU A 177 -13.15 5.92 -16.05
CA LEU A 177 -12.32 5.99 -14.84
C LEU A 177 -11.21 4.91 -14.87
N CYS A 178 -9.96 5.33 -14.80
CA CYS A 178 -8.79 4.54 -14.45
C CYS A 178 -8.49 4.73 -12.94
N GLY A 179 -8.88 3.78 -12.09
CA GLY A 179 -8.40 3.73 -10.69
C GLY A 179 -9.46 3.79 -9.59
N ALA A 180 -10.73 4.04 -9.90
CA ALA A 180 -11.85 3.60 -9.07
C ALA A 180 -13.01 3.28 -9.99
N VAL A 181 -13.53 2.06 -9.96
CA VAL A 181 -14.69 1.71 -10.78
C VAL A 181 -15.89 1.80 -9.87
N TYR A 182 -16.72 2.84 -10.04
CA TYR A 182 -18.06 2.86 -9.49
C TYR A 182 -19.06 2.74 -10.66
N ARG A 183 -19.99 1.80 -10.54
CA ARG A 183 -21.19 1.76 -11.41
C ARG A 183 -22.42 1.74 -10.53
N VAL A 184 -23.29 2.71 -10.81
CA VAL A 184 -24.53 3.00 -10.10
C VAL A 184 -25.54 1.88 -10.34
N SER A 185 -26.10 1.32 -9.27
CA SER A 185 -27.05 0.20 -9.33
C SER A 185 -28.44 0.60 -9.85
N SER A 186 -28.83 1.88 -9.70
CA SER A 186 -29.98 2.48 -10.41
C SER A 186 -29.96 4.00 -10.26
N SER A 187 -30.32 4.75 -11.31
CA SER A 187 -30.75 6.14 -11.19
C SER A 187 -32.16 6.24 -11.76
N LYS A 188 -33.14 6.59 -10.92
CA LYS A 188 -34.41 7.13 -11.42
C LYS A 188 -34.14 8.61 -11.67
N ASN A 189 -34.01 8.98 -12.96
CA ASN A 189 -33.68 10.31 -13.51
C ASN A 189 -32.18 10.63 -13.63
N LEU A 190 -31.55 10.16 -14.70
CA LEU A 190 -30.47 10.92 -15.33
C LEU A 190 -31.05 11.69 -16.52
N ASP A 191 -30.66 12.96 -16.64
CA ASP A 191 -31.04 13.85 -17.72
C ASP A 191 -30.62 13.24 -19.08
N PRO A 192 -31.54 13.12 -20.06
CA PRO A 192 -31.26 12.51 -21.35
C PRO A 192 -30.19 13.23 -22.18
N THR A 193 -29.73 14.42 -21.78
CA THR A 193 -28.70 15.16 -22.51
C THR A 193 -27.26 14.70 -22.24
N ILE A 194 -27.01 13.82 -21.26
CA ILE A 194 -25.64 13.37 -20.91
C ILE A 194 -25.26 12.04 -21.60
N SER A 195 -25.94 11.65 -22.67
CA SER A 195 -25.56 10.48 -23.48
C SER A 195 -25.34 10.87 -24.94
N ALA A 196 -24.18 11.45 -25.23
CA ALA A 196 -23.56 11.46 -26.55
C ALA A 196 -22.05 11.28 -26.41
#